data_AF-A0A949H5T3-F1
#
_entry.id   AF-A0A949H5T3-F1
#
_cell.length_a   1.000
_cell.length_b   1.000
_cell.length_c   1.000
_cell.angle_alpha   90.00
_cell.angle_beta   90.00
_cell.angle_gamma   90.00
#
_symmetry.space_group_name_H-M   'P 1'
#
loop_
_entity.id
_entity.type
_entity.pdbx_description
1 polymer ?
#
loop_
_entity_poly.entity_id
_entity_poly.type
_entity_poly.pdbx_seq_one_letter_code
_entity_poly.pdbx_strand_id
1 'polypeptide(L)'
;MSLWTPDGEVPIDRRRPAGDPSPAETLPGDLPGGLPDLDDLSPEERAQVEAMIAEMAETQRQILAAPAAVVVANHAMGLFQLAALHLKQPEPDLAAARLAIDAMAGLLDGAGPRLGEDGDTLREALAEAQRAFVARSSAAGSPD
;
A
#
# COMPACT_ATOMS: atom_id res chain seq x y z
N MET A 1 -5.71 19.64 -6.45
CA MET A 1 -5.10 18.77 -5.41
C MET A 1 -4.70 17.50 -6.12
N SER A 2 -3.45 17.07 -6.00
CA SER A 2 -2.94 15.83 -6.61
C SER A 2 -3.31 14.64 -5.76
N LEU A 3 -3.77 13.55 -6.38
CA LEU A 3 -3.90 12.25 -5.74
C LEU A 3 -2.68 11.44 -6.13
N TRP A 4 -1.91 10.96 -5.15
CA TRP A 4 -0.81 10.06 -5.41
C TRP A 4 -1.37 8.66 -5.74
N THR A 5 -0.94 8.10 -6.87
CA THR A 5 -1.12 6.68 -7.21
C THR A 5 0.26 6.04 -7.39
N PRO A 6 0.38 4.70 -7.25
CA PRO A 6 1.67 4.01 -7.38
C PRO A 6 2.42 4.31 -8.69
N ASP A 7 1.70 4.70 -9.76
CA ASP A 7 2.26 5.07 -11.07
C ASP A 7 2.45 6.59 -11.29
N GLY A 8 2.21 7.44 -10.27
CA GLY A 8 2.40 8.90 -10.35
C GLY A 8 1.22 9.75 -9.86
N GLU A 9 1.40 11.09 -9.83
CA GLU A 9 0.36 12.04 -9.40
C GLU A 9 -0.68 12.30 -10.50
N VAL A 10 -1.94 11.95 -10.25
CA VAL A 10 -3.06 12.26 -11.15
C VAL A 10 -3.75 13.56 -10.71
N PRO A 11 -3.90 14.57 -11.59
CA PRO A 11 -4.65 15.79 -11.26
C PRO A 11 -6.16 15.55 -11.31
N ILE A 12 -6.88 15.95 -10.26
CA ILE A 12 -8.35 15.94 -10.23
C ILE A 12 -8.89 17.30 -10.70
N ASP A 13 -9.60 17.34 -11.83
CA ASP A 13 -10.38 18.51 -12.26
C ASP A 13 -11.81 18.44 -11.74
N ARG A 14 -12.16 19.35 -10.82
CA ARG A 14 -13.50 19.45 -10.21
C ARG A 14 -14.52 20.21 -11.08
N ARG A 15 -14.16 20.61 -12.31
CA ARG A 15 -15.05 21.36 -13.21
C ARG A 15 -15.95 20.51 -14.11
N ARG A 16 -15.96 19.18 -13.96
CA ARG A 16 -16.98 18.35 -14.62
C ARG A 16 -18.27 18.36 -13.78
N PRO A 17 -19.40 18.85 -14.30
CA PRO A 17 -20.68 18.70 -13.59
C PRO A 17 -20.96 17.21 -13.42
N ALA A 18 -21.47 16.81 -12.25
CA ALA A 18 -22.00 15.47 -12.03
C ALA A 18 -23.11 15.22 -13.06
N GLY A 19 -22.76 14.49 -14.13
CA GLY A 19 -23.74 13.95 -15.06
C GLY A 19 -24.48 12.80 -14.37
N ASP A 20 -25.80 12.82 -14.47
CA ASP A 20 -26.72 11.85 -13.84
C ASP A 20 -26.24 10.39 -13.99
N PRO A 21 -26.39 9.56 -12.94
CA PRO A 21 -26.09 8.14 -13.05
C PRO A 21 -27.17 7.48 -13.91
N SER A 22 -26.79 7.01 -15.10
CA SER A 22 -27.61 6.04 -15.82
C SER A 22 -27.54 4.69 -15.09
N PRO A 23 -28.68 4.09 -14.70
CA PRO A 23 -28.70 2.79 -14.04
C PRO A 23 -28.67 1.69 -15.09
N ALA A 24 -27.49 1.43 -15.66
CA ALA A 24 -27.25 0.22 -16.42
C ALA A 24 -25.81 -0.24 -16.20
N GLU A 25 -25.70 -1.39 -15.53
CA GLU A 25 -24.58 -2.33 -15.65
C GLU A 25 -23.25 -1.91 -15.00
N THR A 26 -23.25 -1.76 -13.67
CA THR A 26 -22.03 -2.04 -12.90
C THR A 26 -21.80 -3.55 -12.88
N LEU A 27 -21.10 -4.07 -13.88
CA LEU A 27 -20.42 -5.35 -13.78
C LEU A 27 -19.26 -5.23 -12.78
N PRO A 28 -18.98 -6.25 -11.96
CA PRO A 28 -17.84 -6.26 -11.06
C PRO A 28 -16.56 -6.51 -11.86
N GLY A 29 -15.93 -5.43 -12.32
CA GLY A 29 -14.69 -5.48 -13.10
C GLY A 29 -14.04 -4.14 -13.39
N ASP A 30 -14.65 -3.03 -12.97
CA ASP A 30 -14.11 -1.70 -13.24
C ASP A 30 -12.93 -1.39 -12.30
N LEU A 31 -11.72 -1.67 -12.80
CA LEU A 31 -10.49 -1.17 -12.24
C LEU A 31 -10.47 0.37 -12.33
N PRO A 32 -9.97 1.09 -11.31
CA PRO A 32 -9.90 2.54 -11.36
C PRO A 32 -8.88 2.96 -12.42
N GLY A 33 -9.38 3.40 -13.58
CA GLY A 33 -8.55 3.74 -14.73
C GLY A 33 -9.14 3.37 -16.10
N GLY A 34 -10.20 2.55 -16.15
CA GLY A 34 -10.94 2.21 -17.38
C GLY A 34 -10.03 1.66 -18.48
N LEU A 35 -9.91 0.34 -18.60
CA LEU A 35 -9.16 -0.27 -19.70
C LEU A 35 -9.67 0.30 -21.04
N PRO A 36 -8.77 0.68 -21.98
CA PRO A 36 -9.20 1.15 -23.30
C PRO A 36 -10.06 0.07 -23.95
N ASP A 37 -11.06 0.50 -24.73
CA ASP A 37 -11.91 -0.43 -25.47
C ASP A 37 -11.01 -1.27 -26.39
N LEU A 38 -10.97 -2.58 -26.16
CA LEU A 38 -10.05 -3.49 -26.85
C LEU A 38 -10.33 -3.54 -28.35
N ASP A 39 -11.54 -3.14 -28.77
CA ASP A 39 -11.99 -3.08 -30.15
C ASP A 39 -11.37 -1.90 -30.93
N ASP A 40 -10.89 -0.85 -30.24
CA ASP A 40 -10.25 0.33 -30.84
C ASP A 40 -8.71 0.19 -30.97
N LEU A 41 -8.13 -0.90 -30.47
CA LEU A 41 -6.68 -1.11 -30.44
C LEU A 41 -6.17 -1.81 -31.71
N SER A 42 -4.93 -1.50 -32.11
CA SER A 42 -4.24 -2.32 -33.11
C SER A 42 -4.05 -3.76 -32.60
N PRO A 43 -3.85 -4.75 -33.48
CA PRO A 43 -3.66 -6.15 -33.06
C PRO A 43 -2.50 -6.35 -32.07
N GLU A 44 -1.43 -5.56 -32.19
CA GLU A 44 -0.27 -5.60 -31.31
C GLU A 44 -0.57 -4.97 -29.94
N GLU A 45 -1.23 -3.81 -29.91
CA GLU A 45 -1.65 -3.15 -28.66
C GLU A 45 -2.67 -4.00 -27.90
N ARG A 46 -3.62 -4.61 -28.61
CA ARG A 46 -4.60 -5.53 -28.01
C ARG A 46 -3.90 -6.72 -27.36
N ALA A 47 -2.94 -7.35 -28.04
CA ALA A 47 -2.19 -8.48 -27.48
C ALA A 47 -1.40 -8.09 -26.22
N GLN A 48 -0.86 -6.87 -26.16
CA GLN A 48 -0.17 -6.35 -24.98
C GLN A 48 -1.13 -6.12 -23.80
N VAL A 49 -2.29 -5.50 -24.06
CA VAL A 49 -3.30 -5.28 -23.02
C VAL A 49 -3.86 -6.61 -22.50
N GLU A 50 -4.16 -7.57 -23.39
CA GLU A 50 -4.59 -8.92 -23.00
C GLU A 50 -3.55 -9.63 -22.13
N ALA A 51 -2.26 -9.53 -22.47
CA ALA A 51 -1.19 -10.11 -21.68
C ALA A 51 -1.10 -9.46 -20.28
N MET A 52 -1.21 -8.14 -20.18
CA MET A 52 -1.24 -7.41 -18.92
C MET A 52 -2.44 -7.82 -18.05
N ILE A 53 -3.63 -7.92 -18.64
CA ILE A 53 -4.84 -8.38 -17.93
C ILE A 53 -4.63 -9.80 -17.39
N ALA A 54 -4.07 -10.70 -18.21
CA ALA A 54 -3.80 -12.07 -17.80
C ALA A 54 -2.79 -12.13 -16.63
N GLU A 55 -1.76 -11.29 -16.65
CA GLU A 55 -0.78 -11.17 -15.57
C GLU A 55 -1.44 -10.66 -14.27
N MET A 56 -2.21 -9.58 -14.33
CA MET A 56 -2.93 -9.05 -13.17
C MET A 56 -3.91 -10.08 -12.58
N ALA A 57 -4.64 -10.79 -13.44
CA ALA A 57 -5.56 -11.83 -13.00
C ALA A 57 -4.82 -13.01 -12.32
N GLU A 58 -3.62 -13.35 -12.81
CA GLU A 58 -2.77 -14.36 -12.17
C GLU A 58 -2.28 -13.89 -10.80
N THR A 59 -1.80 -12.65 -10.68
CA THR A 59 -1.42 -12.08 -9.39
C THR A 59 -2.59 -12.09 -8.40
N GLN A 60 -3.80 -11.71 -8.84
CA GLN A 60 -4.99 -11.77 -7.99
C GLN A 60 -5.30 -13.19 -7.51
N ARG A 61 -5.21 -14.20 -8.39
CA ARG A 61 -5.39 -15.61 -8.01
C ARG A 61 -4.38 -16.05 -6.96
N GLN A 62 -3.12 -15.66 -7.12
CA GLN A 62 -2.06 -15.97 -6.16
C GLN A 62 -2.32 -15.34 -4.79
N ILE A 63 -2.74 -14.07 -4.76
CA ILE A 63 -3.11 -13.38 -3.52
C ILE A 63 -4.28 -14.08 -2.83
N LEU A 64 -5.32 -14.47 -3.59
CA LEU A 64 -6.49 -15.16 -3.05
C LEU A 64 -6.18 -16.59 -2.56
N ALA A 65 -5.14 -17.22 -3.10
CA ALA A 65 -4.70 -18.54 -2.65
C ALA A 65 -3.98 -18.49 -1.29
N ALA A 66 -3.40 -17.34 -0.93
CA ALA A 66 -2.72 -17.17 0.35
C ALA A 66 -3.72 -16.90 1.49
N PRO A 67 -3.52 -17.46 2.71
CA PRO A 67 -4.32 -17.08 3.87
C PRO A 67 -4.21 -15.58 4.13
N ALA A 68 -5.35 -14.90 4.31
CA ALA A 68 -5.38 -13.45 4.51
C ALA A 68 -4.52 -12.99 5.70
N ALA A 69 -4.43 -13.81 6.77
CA ALA A 69 -3.56 -13.53 7.91
C ALA A 69 -2.08 -13.42 7.51
N VAL A 70 -1.59 -14.31 6.64
CA VAL A 70 -0.21 -14.29 6.14
C VAL A 70 0.04 -13.04 5.29
N VAL A 71 -0.92 -12.69 4.42
CA VAL A 71 -0.82 -11.48 3.61
C VAL A 71 -0.76 -10.24 4.50
N VAL A 72 -1.66 -10.12 5.48
CA VAL A 72 -1.68 -8.98 6.42
C VAL A 72 -0.41 -8.92 7.27
N ALA A 73 0.09 -10.06 7.76
CA ALA A 73 1.35 -10.14 8.51
C ALA A 73 2.54 -9.63 7.66
N ASN A 74 2.57 -9.99 6.37
CA ASN A 74 3.57 -9.48 5.43
C ASN A 74 3.50 -7.96 5.26
N HIS A 75 2.30 -7.37 5.21
CA HIS A 75 2.15 -5.91 5.15
C HIS A 75 2.62 -5.23 6.44
N ALA A 76 2.33 -5.81 7.61
CA ALA A 76 2.84 -5.31 8.89
C ALA A 76 4.38 -5.35 8.95
N MET A 77 4.99 -6.43 8.46
CA MET A 77 6.44 -6.53 8.31
C MET A 77 7.00 -5.49 7.34
N GLY A 78 6.30 -5.20 6.24
CA GLY A 78 6.67 -4.13 5.31
C GLY A 78 6.69 -2.74 5.98
N LEU A 79 5.72 -2.44 6.85
CA LEU A 79 5.70 -1.20 7.63
C LEU A 79 6.88 -1.11 8.62
N PHE A 80 7.24 -2.22 9.26
CA PHE A 80 8.45 -2.30 10.08
C PHE A 80 9.72 -1.99 9.26
N GLN A 81 9.88 -2.62 8.09
CA GLN A 81 11.03 -2.41 7.21
C GLN A 81 11.11 -0.97 6.73
N LEU A 82 9.97 -0.36 6.38
CA LEU A 82 9.89 1.04 5.97
C LEU A 82 10.36 1.97 7.10
N ALA A 83 9.87 1.76 8.33
CA ALA A 83 10.34 2.51 9.49
C ALA A 83 11.87 2.36 9.69
N ALA A 84 12.36 1.12 9.60
CA ALA A 84 13.79 0.83 9.76
C ALA A 84 14.65 1.51 8.68
N LEU A 85 14.19 1.55 7.42
CA LEU A 85 14.90 2.23 6.33
C LEU A 85 15.04 3.73 6.59
N HIS A 86 13.96 4.41 6.96
CA HIS A 86 14.00 5.85 7.30
C HIS A 86 14.87 6.13 8.53
N LEU A 87 14.84 5.25 9.54
CA LEU A 87 15.67 5.40 10.73
C LEU A 87 17.16 5.12 10.48
N LYS A 88 17.53 4.31 9.49
CA LYS A 88 18.93 3.95 9.19
C LYS A 88 19.67 4.97 8.32
N GLN A 89 18.99 5.97 7.77
CA GLN A 89 19.63 7.01 6.96
C GLN A 89 20.65 7.84 7.77
N PRO A 90 21.69 8.43 7.15
CA PRO A 90 22.65 9.29 7.85
C PRO A 90 21.95 10.42 8.63
N GLU A 91 21.00 11.09 7.97
CA GLU A 91 20.03 12.01 8.58
C GLU A 91 18.65 11.30 8.62
N PRO A 92 18.17 10.87 9.80
CA PRO A 92 16.91 10.15 9.88
C PRO A 92 15.71 11.02 9.53
N ASP A 93 14.85 10.53 8.63
CA ASP A 93 13.50 11.09 8.46
C ASP A 93 12.59 10.55 9.57
N LEU A 94 12.55 11.28 10.68
CA LEU A 94 11.73 10.91 11.84
C LEU A 94 10.23 11.00 11.52
N ALA A 95 9.79 11.91 10.66
CA ALA A 95 8.37 12.04 10.33
C ALA A 95 7.87 10.82 9.54
N ALA A 96 8.62 10.40 8.51
CA ALA A 96 8.27 9.21 7.72
C ALA A 96 8.40 7.92 8.54
N ALA A 97 9.45 7.79 9.36
CA ALA A 97 9.59 6.65 10.27
C ALA A 97 8.42 6.56 11.25
N ARG A 98 7.99 7.70 11.82
CA ARG A 98 6.86 7.78 12.75
C ARG A 98 5.56 7.32 12.09
N LEU A 99 5.30 7.78 10.87
CA LEU A 99 4.11 7.37 10.11
C LEU A 99 4.04 5.85 9.92
N ALA A 100 5.16 5.22 9.55
CA ALA A 100 5.22 3.77 9.37
C ALA A 100 5.01 3.00 10.70
N ILE A 101 5.61 3.49 11.79
CA ILE A 101 5.43 2.92 13.14
C ILE A 101 3.97 3.02 13.61
N ASP A 102 3.34 4.18 13.44
CA ASP A 102 1.95 4.40 13.86
C ASP A 102 0.97 3.57 13.00
N ALA A 103 1.24 3.44 11.69
CA ALA A 103 0.46 2.56 10.81
C ALA A 103 0.56 1.09 11.23
N MET A 104 1.78 0.61 11.56
CA MET A 104 1.98 -0.75 12.05
C MET A 104 1.27 -0.98 13.39
N ALA A 105 1.34 0.00 14.29
CA ALA A 105 0.63 -0.04 15.57
C ALA A 105 -0.89 -0.13 15.39
N GLY A 106 -1.48 0.70 14.53
CA GLY A 106 -2.92 0.64 14.25
C GLY A 106 -3.35 -0.68 13.61
N LEU A 107 -2.54 -1.23 12.70
CA LEU A 107 -2.79 -2.55 12.11
C LEU A 107 -2.78 -3.64 13.20
N LEU A 108 -1.77 -3.66 14.07
CA LEU A 108 -1.64 -4.69 15.11
C LEU A 108 -2.66 -4.54 16.24
N ASP A 109 -3.13 -3.33 16.53
CA ASP A 109 -4.23 -3.10 17.46
C ASP A 109 -5.54 -3.71 16.92
N GLY A 110 -5.86 -3.46 15.65
CA GLY A 110 -7.10 -3.95 15.04
C GLY A 110 -7.08 -5.43 14.60
N ALA A 111 -5.95 -5.92 14.10
CA ALA A 111 -5.85 -7.24 13.48
C ALA A 111 -4.93 -8.21 14.25
N GLY A 112 -4.05 -7.73 15.13
CA GLY A 112 -3.01 -8.53 15.78
C GLY A 112 -3.49 -9.81 16.47
N PRO A 113 -4.63 -9.82 17.20
CA PRO A 113 -5.15 -11.06 17.79
C PRO A 113 -5.58 -12.13 16.78
N ARG A 114 -5.89 -11.73 15.54
CA ARG A 114 -6.30 -12.62 14.44
C ARG A 114 -5.11 -13.16 13.64
N LEU A 115 -3.89 -12.69 13.92
CA LEU A 115 -2.67 -13.12 13.23
C LEU A 115 -1.98 -14.31 13.92
N GLY A 116 -2.42 -14.73 15.11
CA GLY A 116 -1.78 -15.82 15.85
C GLY A 116 -0.34 -15.49 16.27
N GLU A 117 0.56 -16.46 16.14
CA GLU A 117 1.99 -16.34 16.52
C GLU A 117 2.71 -15.22 15.76
N ASP A 118 2.38 -15.03 14.47
CA ASP A 118 2.92 -13.92 13.67
C ASP A 118 2.59 -12.57 14.31
N GLY A 119 1.40 -12.45 14.92
CA GLY A 119 0.98 -11.25 15.62
C GLY A 119 1.84 -10.94 16.84
N ASP A 120 2.29 -11.96 17.58
CA ASP A 120 3.20 -11.79 18.72
C ASP A 120 4.59 -11.34 18.25
N THR A 121 5.15 -12.02 17.25
CA THR A 121 6.44 -11.62 16.66
C THR A 121 6.39 -10.20 16.08
N LEU A 122 5.30 -9.81 15.43
CA LEU A 122 5.14 -8.45 14.89
C LEU A 122 5.01 -7.39 16.00
N ARG A 123 4.41 -7.72 17.15
CA ARG A 123 4.39 -6.80 18.31
C ARG A 123 5.79 -6.56 18.86
N GLU A 124 6.62 -7.59 18.91
CA GLU A 124 8.03 -7.46 19.31
C GLU A 124 8.82 -6.57 18.33
N ALA A 125 8.62 -6.79 17.02
CA ALA A 125 9.22 -5.96 15.97
C ALA A 125 8.76 -4.49 16.05
N LEU A 126 7.48 -4.23 16.32
CA LEU A 126 6.97 -2.88 16.56
C LEU A 126 7.67 -2.23 17.75
N ALA A 127 7.81 -2.96 18.87
CA ALA A 127 8.48 -2.45 20.05
C ALA A 127 9.96 -2.14 19.78
N GLU A 128 10.64 -2.95 18.95
CA GLU A 128 12.00 -2.66 18.49
C GLU A 128 12.07 -1.37 17.67
N ALA A 129 11.18 -1.19 16.68
CA ALA A 129 11.12 0.01 15.87
C ALA A 129 10.86 1.28 16.72
N GLN A 130 9.97 1.20 17.71
CA GLN A 130 9.69 2.29 18.63
C GLN A 130 10.93 2.66 19.47
N ARG A 131 11.68 1.68 19.98
CA ARG A 131 12.93 1.93 20.71
C ARG A 131 13.98 2.59 19.81
N ALA A 132 14.15 2.09 18.59
CA ALA A 132 15.07 2.68 17.61
C ALA A 132 14.69 4.14 17.28
N PHE A 133 13.39 4.42 17.11
CA PHE A 133 12.88 5.77 16.88
C PHE A 133 13.24 6.73 18.01
N VAL A 134 13.02 6.33 19.27
CA VAL A 134 13.35 7.16 20.45
C VAL A 134 14.85 7.43 20.55
N ALA A 135 15.68 6.41 20.30
CA ALA A 135 17.14 6.55 20.32
C ALA A 135 17.62 7.57 19.25
N ARG A 136 17.07 7.48 18.03
CA ARG A 136 17.43 8.38 16.93
C ARG A 136 16.88 9.79 17.13
N SER A 137 15.68 9.93 17.69
CA SER A 137 15.10 11.24 18.02
C SER A 137 15.90 11.98 19.08
N SER A 138 16.37 11.27 20.10
CA SER A 138 17.23 11.85 21.14
C SER A 138 18.59 12.30 20.59
N ALA A 139 19.19 11.49 19.70
CA ALA A 139 20.47 11.84 19.06
C ALA A 139 20.36 13.07 18.14
N ALA A 140 19.24 13.25 17.45
CA ALA A 140 18.99 14.43 16.60
C ALA A 140 18.66 15.70 17.41
N GLY A 141 18.17 15.54 18.65
CA GLY A 141 17.77 16.64 19.53
C GLY A 141 18.85 17.14 20.49
N SER A 142 19.98 16.45 20.63
CA SER A 142 21.13 16.91 21.44
C SER A 142 21.95 17.92 20.64
N PRO A 143 22.00 19.21 21.04
CA PRO A 143 22.93 20.16 20.47
C PRO A 143 24.35 19.87 21.02
N ASP A 144 25.34 19.87 20.13
CA ASP A 144 26.76 19.99 20.52
C ASP A 144 27.03 21.32 21.26
#